data_AF-A0A9D6QGF9-F1
#
_entry.id   AF-A0A9D6QGF9-F1
#
_cell.length_a   1.000
_cell.length_b   1.000
_cell.length_c   1.000
_cell.angle_alpha   90.00
_cell.angle_beta   90.00
_cell.angle_gamma   90.00
#
_symmetry.space_group_name_H-M   'P 1'
#
loop_
_entity.id
_entity.type
_entity.pdbx_description
1 polymer ?
#
loop_
_entity_poly.entity_id
_entity_poly.type
_entity_poly.pdbx_seq_one_letter_code
_entity_poly.pdbx_strand_id
1 'polypeptide(L)'
;MRTALFIAIVVLTGTAGEICVTLAMKRIGEVHDFSPRALRDVVVRAFRIGWMWLGILLMALSFYAFLALLSWNPVSFVIPALALNYAVGALGAKYLLQEHVGGTRCAGVLLVCAGVALVCAGEQGANLSAASALRILRELILILACSPFIYYLLSIFSARRFFSAQRSEAARVCGTHEFVPPASILKPVRGLDLESYENYASFCRLDYPEYEILFCVNDANDPGVPVIEELIRNFPERRISLLIGAERLGSNGKVNKLCRLANEARHDLLVISDSDIRVSPDYLRAVAAPFRDPKVGVVTCMYVGLAERQLGAEGSRGHGFGLFRGRAGSAATGRH
;
A
#
# COMPACT_ATOMS: atom_id res chain seq x y z
N MET A 1 -41.09 -18.76 18.23
CA MET A 1 -40.31 -18.23 19.39
C MET A 1 -38.93 -18.88 19.52
N ARG A 2 -38.81 -20.22 19.51
CA ARG A 2 -37.51 -20.94 19.62
C ARG A 2 -36.45 -20.52 18.59
N THR A 3 -36.81 -20.40 17.30
CA THR A 3 -35.87 -19.99 16.23
C THR A 3 -35.30 -18.59 16.45
N ALA A 4 -36.14 -17.61 16.76
CA ALA A 4 -35.72 -16.24 17.03
C ALA A 4 -34.81 -16.14 18.27
N LEU A 5 -35.11 -16.91 19.31
CA LEU A 5 -34.27 -17.01 20.50
C LEU A 5 -32.88 -17.55 20.16
N PHE A 6 -32.79 -18.63 19.37
CA PHE A 6 -31.51 -19.20 18.96
C PHE A 6 -30.72 -18.27 18.03
N ILE A 7 -31.38 -17.55 17.11
CA ILE A 7 -30.74 -16.51 16.29
C ILE A 7 -30.14 -15.42 17.19
N ALA A 8 -30.90 -14.92 18.17
CA ALA A 8 -30.42 -13.91 19.10
C ALA A 8 -29.22 -14.42 19.92
N ILE A 9 -29.28 -15.67 20.40
CA ILE A 9 -28.17 -16.29 21.13
C ILE A 9 -26.93 -16.37 20.24
N VAL A 10 -27.04 -16.90 19.02
CA VAL A 10 -25.89 -17.05 18.09
C VAL A 10 -25.26 -15.71 17.80
N VAL A 11 -26.08 -14.71 17.44
CA VAL A 11 -25.62 -13.36 17.08
C VAL A 11 -24.97 -12.66 18.28
N LEU A 12 -25.65 -12.62 19.43
CA LEU A 12 -25.13 -11.91 20.62
C LEU A 12 -23.86 -12.58 21.17
N THR A 13 -23.86 -13.90 21.33
CA THR A 13 -22.70 -14.62 21.89
C THR A 13 -21.55 -14.68 20.90
N GLY A 14 -21.82 -14.80 19.60
CA GLY A 14 -20.80 -14.79 18.55
C GLY A 14 -20.09 -13.45 18.50
N THR A 15 -20.85 -12.35 18.39
CA THR A 15 -20.28 -11.00 18.38
C THR A 15 -19.58 -10.64 19.69
N ALA A 16 -20.16 -10.99 20.84
CA ALA A 16 -19.50 -10.78 22.13
C ALA A 16 -18.18 -11.57 22.23
N GLY A 17 -18.14 -12.79 21.70
CA GLY A 17 -16.94 -13.61 21.60
C GLY A 17 -15.85 -12.95 20.75
N GLU A 18 -16.19 -12.49 19.55
CA GLU A 18 -15.27 -11.75 18.67
C GLU A 18 -14.71 -10.49 19.33
N ILE A 19 -15.56 -9.72 20.03
CA ILE A 19 -15.14 -8.52 20.76
C ILE A 19 -14.18 -8.90 21.90
N CYS A 20 -14.47 -9.94 22.67
CA CYS A 20 -13.59 -10.40 23.76
C CYS A 20 -12.21 -10.84 23.23
N VAL A 21 -12.16 -11.57 22.12
CA VAL A 21 -10.91 -11.95 21.46
C VAL A 21 -10.17 -10.72 20.94
N THR A 22 -10.87 -9.78 20.32
CA THR A 22 -10.28 -8.52 19.83
C THR A 22 -9.68 -7.70 20.98
N LEU A 23 -10.37 -7.61 22.11
CA LEU A 23 -9.86 -6.95 23.31
C LEU A 23 -8.64 -7.67 23.90
N ALA A 24 -8.64 -9.01 23.89
CA ALA A 24 -7.49 -9.79 24.30
C ALA A 24 -6.29 -9.51 23.38
N MET A 25 -6.50 -9.44 22.06
CA MET A 25 -5.45 -9.14 21.10
C MET A 25 -4.88 -7.73 21.26
N LYS A 26 -5.73 -6.72 21.47
CA LYS A 26 -5.26 -5.34 21.77
C LYS A 26 -4.40 -5.28 23.04
N ARG A 27 -4.61 -6.16 24.03
CA ARG A 27 -3.80 -6.24 25.25
C ARG A 27 -2.47 -7.00 25.09
N ILE A 28 -2.35 -7.88 24.10
CA ILE A 28 -1.12 -8.65 23.84
C ILE A 28 -0.04 -7.78 23.17
N GLY A 29 -0.44 -6.76 22.40
CA GLY A 29 0.44 -5.87 21.68
C GLY A 29 0.82 -6.39 20.28
N GLU A 30 1.32 -5.51 19.42
CA GLU A 30 1.76 -5.86 18.07
C GLU A 30 3.09 -6.63 18.11
N VAL A 31 3.18 -7.70 17.31
CA VAL A 31 4.39 -8.50 17.18
C VAL A 31 5.26 -7.90 16.08
N HIS A 32 6.36 -7.26 16.47
CA HIS A 32 7.29 -6.65 15.53
C HIS A 32 8.35 -7.64 15.00
N ASP A 33 8.52 -8.81 15.64
CA ASP A 33 9.48 -9.85 15.26
C ASP A 33 8.83 -11.23 15.10
N PHE A 34 8.86 -11.80 13.89
CA PHE A 34 8.31 -13.12 13.57
C PHE A 34 9.26 -14.30 13.91
N SER A 35 10.06 -14.18 14.97
CA SER A 35 10.93 -15.28 15.40
C SER A 35 10.12 -16.41 16.07
N PRO A 36 10.54 -17.69 15.96
CA PRO A 36 9.81 -18.82 16.58
C PRO A 36 9.64 -18.69 18.10
N ARG A 37 10.60 -18.02 18.76
CA ARG A 37 10.55 -17.74 20.20
C ARG A 37 9.53 -16.66 20.55
N ALA A 38 9.50 -15.56 19.77
CA ALA A 38 8.51 -14.50 19.95
C ALA A 38 7.07 -15.02 19.73
N LEU A 39 6.86 -15.89 18.74
CA LEU A 39 5.55 -16.50 18.48
C LEU A 39 5.07 -17.36 19.66
N ARG A 40 5.95 -18.21 20.21
CA ARG A 40 5.64 -19.01 21.40
C ARG A 40 5.27 -18.13 22.59
N ASP A 41 6.00 -17.04 22.80
CA ASP A 41 5.76 -16.14 23.93
C ASP A 41 4.43 -15.38 23.78
N VAL A 42 4.03 -15.03 22.55
CA VAL A 42 2.71 -14.45 22.24
C VAL A 42 1.59 -15.46 22.54
N VAL A 43 1.76 -16.72 22.13
CA VAL A 43 0.78 -17.79 22.41
C VAL A 43 0.63 -17.99 23.92
N VAL A 44 1.74 -18.08 24.67
CA VAL A 44 1.70 -18.22 26.14
C VAL A 44 1.03 -17.03 26.80
N ARG A 45 1.26 -15.80 26.31
CA ARG A 45 0.57 -14.60 26.81
C ARG A 45 -0.92 -14.63 26.52
N ALA A 46 -1.33 -15.07 25.32
CA ALA A 46 -2.73 -15.20 24.94
C ALA A 46 -3.50 -16.13 25.89
N PHE A 47 -2.90 -17.25 26.28
CA PHE A 47 -3.49 -18.20 27.24
C PHE A 47 -3.61 -17.68 28.68
N ARG A 48 -2.86 -16.64 29.06
CA ARG A 48 -2.91 -16.03 30.40
C ARG A 48 -3.96 -14.94 30.54
N ILE A 49 -4.58 -14.49 29.45
CA ILE A 49 -5.57 -13.41 29.46
C ILE A 49 -6.97 -14.01 29.63
N GLY A 50 -7.64 -13.69 30.73
CA GLY A 50 -8.99 -14.21 31.01
C GLY A 50 -10.04 -13.86 29.95
N TRP A 51 -9.91 -12.70 29.29
CA TRP A 51 -10.79 -12.29 28.18
C TRP A 51 -10.70 -13.22 26.95
N MET A 52 -9.54 -13.86 26.73
CA MET A 52 -9.38 -14.82 25.64
C MET A 52 -10.25 -16.06 25.89
N TRP A 53 -10.23 -16.60 27.10
CA TRP A 53 -11.04 -17.75 27.48
C TRP A 53 -12.54 -17.47 27.48
N LEU A 54 -12.94 -16.28 27.96
CA LEU A 54 -14.34 -15.84 27.86
C LEU A 54 -14.78 -15.74 26.39
N GLY A 55 -13.93 -15.20 25.52
CA GLY A 55 -14.18 -15.14 24.08
C GLY A 55 -14.36 -16.52 23.44
N ILE A 56 -13.46 -17.45 23.74
CA ILE A 56 -13.53 -18.84 23.25
C ILE A 56 -14.82 -19.53 23.72
N LEU A 57 -15.20 -19.37 24.99
CA LEU A 57 -16.41 -19.97 25.54
C LEU A 57 -17.68 -19.41 24.87
N LEU A 58 -17.75 -18.11 24.64
CA LEU A 58 -18.86 -17.46 23.94
C LEU A 58 -18.94 -17.86 22.47
N MET A 59 -17.81 -17.98 21.77
CA MET A 59 -17.77 -18.47 20.40
C MET A 59 -18.17 -19.94 20.29
N ALA A 60 -17.77 -20.78 21.25
CA ALA A 60 -18.20 -22.17 21.30
C ALA A 60 -19.72 -22.28 21.51
N LEU A 61 -20.28 -21.49 22.45
CA LEU A 61 -21.72 -21.42 22.66
C LEU A 61 -22.47 -20.98 21.39
N SER A 62 -21.97 -19.94 20.71
CA SER A 62 -22.51 -19.48 19.43
C SER A 62 -22.49 -20.58 18.37
N PHE A 63 -21.39 -21.32 18.26
CA PHE A 63 -21.23 -22.42 17.31
C PHE A 63 -22.24 -23.55 17.53
N TYR A 64 -22.40 -24.03 18.77
CA TYR A 64 -23.37 -25.09 19.06
C TYR A 64 -24.82 -24.62 18.90
N ALA A 65 -25.12 -23.36 19.27
CA ALA A 65 -26.42 -22.77 19.02
C ALA A 65 -26.71 -22.62 17.50
N PHE A 66 -25.69 -22.37 16.69
CA PHE A 66 -25.80 -22.30 15.23
C PHE A 66 -26.10 -23.68 14.61
N LEU A 67 -25.40 -24.73 15.05
CA LEU A 67 -25.69 -26.10 14.61
C LEU A 67 -27.11 -26.52 14.98
N ALA A 68 -27.56 -26.19 16.20
CA ALA A 68 -28.93 -26.44 16.62
C ALA A 68 -29.94 -25.69 15.75
N LEU A 69 -29.65 -24.43 15.39
CA LEU A 69 -30.51 -23.61 14.51
C LEU A 69 -30.63 -24.20 13.09
N LEU A 70 -29.52 -24.68 12.52
CA LEU A 70 -29.48 -25.37 11.22
C LEU A 70 -30.22 -26.71 11.23
N SER A 71 -30.28 -27.39 12.38
CA SER A 71 -31.02 -28.65 12.48
C SER A 71 -32.54 -28.48 12.39
N TRP A 72 -33.06 -27.25 12.60
CA TRP A 72 -34.50 -26.97 12.57
C TRP A 72 -34.93 -26.07 11.42
N ASN A 73 -34.01 -25.35 10.78
CA ASN A 73 -34.33 -24.34 9.76
C ASN A 73 -33.41 -24.48 8.55
N PRO A 74 -33.92 -24.20 7.34
CA PRO A 74 -33.12 -24.29 6.12
C PRO A 74 -32.00 -23.25 6.11
N VAL A 75 -30.88 -23.61 5.49
CA VAL A 75 -29.69 -22.75 5.34
C VAL A 75 -30.03 -21.42 4.67
N SER A 76 -30.98 -21.43 3.71
CA SER A 76 -31.46 -20.24 3.00
C SER A 76 -32.09 -19.18 3.89
N PHE A 77 -32.62 -19.56 5.04
CA PHE A 77 -33.20 -18.65 6.04
C PHE A 77 -32.16 -18.25 7.09
N VAL A 78 -31.37 -19.23 7.56
CA VAL A 78 -30.44 -19.02 8.67
C VAL A 78 -29.30 -18.07 8.29
N ILE A 79 -28.70 -18.24 7.11
CA ILE A 79 -27.54 -17.42 6.70
C ILE A 79 -27.89 -15.93 6.58
N PRO A 80 -29.00 -15.53 5.93
CA PRO A 80 -29.44 -14.14 5.96
C PRO A 80 -29.74 -13.63 7.37
N ALA A 81 -30.42 -14.42 8.21
CA ALA A 81 -30.75 -14.00 9.57
C ALA A 81 -29.49 -13.71 10.42
N LEU A 82 -28.40 -14.43 10.19
CA LEU A 82 -27.14 -14.22 10.90
C LEU A 82 -26.41 -12.94 10.52
N ALA A 83 -26.74 -12.30 9.39
CA ALA A 83 -26.18 -11.00 9.02
C ALA A 83 -26.53 -9.88 10.02
N LEU A 84 -27.45 -10.13 10.97
CA LEU A 84 -27.66 -9.28 12.15
C LEU A 84 -26.41 -9.12 13.02
N ASN A 85 -25.44 -10.03 12.93
CA ASN A 85 -24.12 -9.90 13.59
C ASN A 85 -23.37 -8.63 13.16
N TYR A 86 -23.54 -8.14 11.94
CA TYR A 86 -22.95 -6.87 11.50
C TYR A 86 -23.55 -5.68 12.23
N ALA A 87 -24.84 -5.73 12.55
CA ALA A 87 -25.52 -4.68 13.31
C ALA A 87 -25.08 -4.70 14.78
N VAL A 88 -25.10 -5.88 15.41
CA VAL A 88 -24.64 -6.06 16.79
C VAL A 88 -23.16 -5.72 16.92
N GLY A 89 -22.33 -6.08 15.94
CA GLY A 89 -20.91 -5.76 15.91
C GLY A 89 -20.62 -4.27 15.76
N ALA A 90 -21.38 -3.56 14.92
CA ALA A 90 -21.26 -2.10 14.80
C ALA A 90 -21.70 -1.37 16.08
N LEU A 91 -22.77 -1.84 16.73
CA LEU A 91 -23.20 -1.32 18.03
C LEU A 91 -22.16 -1.65 19.11
N GLY A 92 -21.63 -2.86 19.13
CA GLY A 92 -20.56 -3.29 20.02
C GLY A 92 -19.29 -2.45 19.87
N ALA A 93 -18.90 -2.13 18.63
CA ALA A 93 -17.76 -1.25 18.36
C ALA A 93 -17.99 0.18 18.88
N LYS A 94 -19.22 0.71 18.73
CA LYS A 94 -19.57 2.04 19.26
C LYS A 94 -19.56 2.08 20.79
N TYR A 95 -20.19 1.10 21.43
CA TYR A 95 -20.42 1.12 22.88
C TYR A 95 -19.24 0.55 23.70
N LEU A 96 -18.59 -0.53 23.24
CA LEU A 96 -17.48 -1.16 23.97
C LEU A 96 -16.10 -0.66 23.56
N LEU A 97 -15.89 -0.32 22.28
CA LEU A 97 -14.58 0.11 21.78
C LEU A 97 -14.40 1.63 21.68
N GLN A 98 -15.47 2.42 21.92
CA GLN A 98 -15.46 3.90 21.80
C GLN A 98 -14.95 4.38 20.41
N GLU A 99 -15.08 3.56 19.38
CA GLU A 99 -14.69 3.91 18.02
C GLU A 99 -15.78 4.78 17.38
N HIS A 100 -15.39 5.85 16.69
CA HIS A 100 -16.32 6.73 15.99
C HIS A 100 -16.97 5.99 14.81
N VAL A 101 -18.23 5.59 14.97
CA VAL A 101 -19.02 5.01 13.88
C VAL A 101 -19.52 6.14 12.99
N GLY A 102 -18.83 6.34 11.86
CA GLY A 102 -19.23 7.34 10.85
C GLY A 102 -20.63 7.09 10.28
N GLY A 103 -21.27 8.16 9.77
CA GLY A 103 -22.64 8.11 9.25
C GLY A 103 -22.85 7.10 8.11
N THR A 104 -21.83 6.88 7.28
CA THR A 104 -21.83 5.87 6.20
C THR A 104 -21.92 4.44 6.72
N ARG A 105 -21.23 4.14 7.83
CA ARG A 105 -21.26 2.82 8.47
C ARG A 105 -22.60 2.55 9.16
N CYS A 106 -23.21 3.58 9.74
CA CYS A 106 -24.57 3.49 10.31
C CYS A 106 -25.62 3.22 9.21
N ALA A 107 -25.53 3.91 8.08
CA ALA A 107 -26.42 3.69 6.93
C ALA A 107 -26.30 2.25 6.39
N GLY A 108 -25.08 1.71 6.28
CA GLY A 108 -24.86 0.32 5.89
C GLY A 108 -25.47 -0.70 6.87
N VAL A 109 -25.38 -0.45 8.18
CA VAL A 109 -26.00 -1.30 9.21
C VAL A 109 -27.53 -1.31 9.09
N LEU A 110 -28.14 -0.14 8.90
CA LEU A 110 -29.58 -0.01 8.70
C LEU A 110 -30.04 -0.75 7.43
N LEU A 111 -29.25 -0.68 6.35
CA LEU A 111 -29.50 -1.40 5.11
C LEU A 111 -29.48 -2.92 5.31
N VAL A 112 -28.49 -3.45 6.04
CA VAL A 112 -28.41 -4.88 6.38
C VAL A 112 -29.61 -5.30 7.22
N CYS A 113 -29.96 -4.55 8.27
CA CYS A 113 -31.15 -4.82 9.08
C CYS A 113 -32.43 -4.85 8.25
N ALA A 114 -32.60 -3.90 7.32
CA ALA A 114 -33.74 -3.85 6.41
C ALA A 114 -33.78 -5.06 5.46
N GLY A 115 -32.63 -5.45 4.90
CA GLY A 115 -32.52 -6.64 4.06
C GLY A 115 -32.87 -7.94 4.80
N VAL A 116 -32.41 -8.10 6.04
CA VAL A 116 -32.76 -9.26 6.88
C VAL A 116 -34.25 -9.27 7.23
N ALA A 117 -34.82 -8.12 7.61
CA ALA A 117 -36.25 -8.00 7.88
C ALA A 117 -37.10 -8.38 6.66
N LEU A 118 -36.65 -7.99 5.46
CA LEU A 118 -37.31 -8.31 4.21
C LEU A 118 -37.28 -9.81 3.89
N VAL A 119 -36.14 -10.48 4.07
CA VAL A 119 -35.99 -11.93 3.87
C VAL A 119 -36.86 -12.70 4.87
N CYS A 120 -36.86 -12.29 6.15
CA CYS A 120 -37.70 -12.90 7.17
C CYS A 120 -39.21 -12.70 6.91
N ALA A 121 -39.61 -11.53 6.38
CA ALA A 121 -41.00 -11.26 6.00
C ALA A 121 -41.43 -12.04 4.75
N GLY A 122 -40.52 -12.26 3.79
CA GLY A 122 -40.78 -13.00 2.56
C GLY A 122 -41.09 -14.50 2.79
N GLU A 123 -40.54 -15.09 3.85
CA GLU A 123 -40.83 -16.48 4.23
C GLU A 123 -42.16 -16.65 4.99
N GLN A 124 -42.72 -15.59 5.57
CA GLN A 124 -43.91 -15.66 6.45
C GLN A 124 -45.25 -15.31 5.78
N GLY A 125 -45.29 -14.84 4.53
CA GLY A 125 -46.56 -14.45 3.91
C GLY A 125 -46.52 -14.31 2.40
N ALA A 126 -46.94 -15.35 1.68
CA ALA A 126 -47.25 -15.25 0.25
C ALA A 126 -48.65 -14.66 0.06
N ASN A 127 -48.76 -13.32 0.08
CA ASN A 127 -49.82 -12.61 -0.64
C ASN A 127 -49.24 -12.08 -1.95
N LEU A 128 -49.93 -12.33 -3.07
CA LEU A 128 -49.48 -12.11 -4.45
C LEU A 128 -49.00 -10.68 -4.78
N SER A 129 -49.32 -9.68 -3.95
CA SER A 129 -48.85 -8.28 -4.10
C SER A 129 -47.51 -7.97 -3.42
N ALA A 130 -47.11 -8.73 -2.38
CA ALA A 130 -45.83 -8.52 -1.70
C ALA A 130 -44.68 -9.19 -2.47
N ALA A 131 -44.96 -10.30 -3.15
CA ALA A 131 -43.99 -11.04 -3.96
C ALA A 131 -43.48 -10.23 -5.16
N SER A 132 -44.33 -9.44 -5.81
CA SER A 132 -43.94 -8.53 -6.90
C SER A 132 -43.07 -7.38 -6.41
N ALA A 133 -43.42 -6.77 -5.27
CA ALA A 133 -42.59 -5.73 -4.64
C ALA A 133 -41.22 -6.27 -4.19
N LEU A 134 -41.18 -7.48 -3.61
CA LEU A 134 -39.94 -8.16 -3.23
C LEU A 134 -39.05 -8.46 -4.45
N ARG A 135 -39.66 -8.87 -5.57
CA ARG A 135 -38.93 -9.10 -6.83
C ARG A 135 -38.31 -7.82 -7.34
N ILE A 136 -39.07 -6.72 -7.40
CA ILE A 136 -38.56 -5.42 -7.85
C ILE A 136 -37.41 -4.94 -6.95
N LEU A 137 -37.56 -5.05 -5.63
CA LEU A 137 -36.51 -4.68 -4.69
C LEU A 137 -35.26 -5.56 -4.84
N ARG A 138 -35.44 -6.87 -5.05
CA ARG A 138 -34.33 -7.79 -5.32
C ARG A 138 -33.57 -7.38 -6.59
N GLU A 139 -34.28 -7.08 -7.68
CA GLU A 139 -33.64 -6.63 -8.93
C GLU A 139 -32.89 -5.31 -8.72
N LEU A 140 -33.45 -4.35 -7.96
CA LEU A 140 -32.77 -3.11 -7.63
C LEU A 140 -31.49 -3.33 -6.80
N ILE A 141 -31.54 -4.23 -5.82
CA ILE A 141 -30.36 -4.61 -5.01
C ILE A 141 -29.31 -5.28 -5.90
N LEU A 142 -29.71 -6.15 -6.83
CA LEU A 142 -28.79 -6.81 -7.76
C LEU A 142 -28.12 -5.80 -8.71
N ILE A 143 -28.88 -4.83 -9.24
CA ILE A 143 -28.32 -3.74 -10.06
C ILE A 143 -27.31 -2.92 -9.25
N LEU A 144 -27.65 -2.58 -8.01
CA LEU A 144 -26.74 -1.85 -7.12
C LEU A 144 -25.49 -2.68 -6.80
N ALA A 145 -25.62 -4.00 -6.61
CA ALA A 145 -24.51 -4.92 -6.39
C ALA A 145 -23.63 -5.13 -7.65
N CYS A 146 -24.15 -4.87 -8.85
CA CYS A 146 -23.36 -4.85 -10.10
C CYS A 146 -22.54 -3.56 -10.28
N SER A 147 -22.91 -2.46 -9.61
CA SER A 147 -22.21 -1.18 -9.75
C SER A 147 -20.70 -1.22 -9.41
N PRO A 148 -20.22 -1.95 -8.38
CA PRO A 148 -18.79 -2.07 -8.09
C PRO A 148 -18.05 -2.87 -9.17
N PHE A 149 -18.68 -3.86 -9.79
CA PHE A 149 -18.07 -4.62 -10.89
C PHE A 149 -17.82 -3.71 -12.09
N ILE A 150 -18.77 -2.84 -12.42
CA ILE A 150 -18.59 -1.84 -13.50
C ILE A 150 -17.45 -0.89 -13.16
N TYR A 151 -17.40 -0.39 -11.92
CA TYR A 151 -16.29 0.46 -11.45
C TYR A 151 -14.93 -0.25 -11.56
N TYR A 152 -14.82 -1.50 -11.11
CA TYR A 152 -13.58 -2.28 -11.21
C TYR A 152 -13.19 -2.55 -12.67
N LEU A 153 -14.15 -2.87 -13.55
CA LEU A 153 -13.88 -3.05 -14.98
C LEU A 153 -13.35 -1.75 -15.62
N LEU A 154 -13.95 -0.60 -15.30
CA LEU A 154 -13.48 0.71 -15.77
C LEU A 154 -12.10 1.05 -15.20
N SER A 155 -11.84 0.74 -13.93
CA SER A 155 -10.52 0.93 -13.31
C SER A 155 -9.45 0.07 -13.96
N ILE A 156 -9.75 -1.21 -14.25
CA ILE A 156 -8.83 -2.12 -14.94
C ILE A 156 -8.61 -1.66 -16.38
N PHE A 157 -9.66 -1.25 -17.08
CA PHE A 157 -9.56 -0.70 -18.44
C PHE A 157 -8.70 0.56 -18.48
N SER A 158 -8.94 1.50 -17.57
CA SER A 158 -8.18 2.75 -17.47
C SER A 158 -6.73 2.49 -17.11
N ALA A 159 -6.46 1.60 -16.15
CA ALA A 159 -5.11 1.19 -15.80
C ALA A 159 -4.40 0.52 -16.99
N ARG A 160 -5.05 -0.45 -17.66
CA ARG A 160 -4.50 -1.11 -18.85
C ARG A 160 -4.21 -0.12 -19.96
N ARG A 161 -5.11 0.82 -20.24
CA ARG A 161 -4.92 1.87 -21.24
C ARG A 161 -3.77 2.79 -20.88
N PHE A 162 -3.64 3.20 -19.61
CA PHE A 162 -2.56 4.05 -19.14
C PHE A 162 -1.20 3.36 -19.28
N PHE A 163 -1.08 2.13 -18.78
CA PHE A 163 0.16 1.36 -18.87
C PHE A 163 0.49 0.90 -20.30
N SER A 164 -0.51 0.60 -21.14
CA SER A 164 -0.27 0.25 -22.54
C SER A 164 0.14 1.47 -23.37
N ALA A 165 -0.42 2.65 -23.09
CA ALA A 165 0.02 3.90 -23.69
C ALA A 165 1.47 4.21 -23.31
N GLN A 166 1.83 4.10 -22.03
CA GLN A 166 3.23 4.28 -21.60
C GLN A 166 4.19 3.26 -22.22
N ARG A 167 3.79 1.98 -22.31
CA ARG A 167 4.61 0.94 -22.94
C ARG A 167 4.77 1.17 -24.44
N SER A 168 3.72 1.66 -25.11
CA SER A 168 3.77 1.99 -26.53
C SER A 168 4.62 3.24 -26.80
N GLU A 169 4.59 4.22 -25.89
CA GLU A 169 5.45 5.41 -25.95
C GLU A 169 6.91 5.01 -25.73
N ALA A 170 7.21 4.22 -24.70
CA ALA A 170 8.55 3.67 -24.44
C ALA A 170 9.09 2.85 -25.64
N ALA A 171 8.25 2.04 -26.28
CA ALA A 171 8.63 1.28 -27.47
C ALA A 171 8.86 2.17 -28.71
N ARG A 172 8.15 3.31 -28.84
CA ARG A 172 8.35 4.27 -29.92
C ARG A 172 9.60 5.13 -29.73
N VAL A 173 9.97 5.43 -28.49
CA VAL A 173 11.20 6.17 -28.15
C VAL A 173 12.46 5.44 -28.62
N CYS A 174 12.47 4.10 -28.61
CA CYS A 174 13.58 3.30 -29.15
C CYS A 174 13.73 3.37 -30.69
N GLY A 175 12.79 3.95 -31.44
CA GLY A 175 12.70 3.80 -32.90
C GLY A 175 13.04 5.03 -33.76
N THR A 176 13.15 6.24 -33.20
CA THR A 176 13.36 7.46 -34.01
C THR A 176 14.20 8.48 -33.27
N HIS A 177 15.19 9.09 -33.96
CA HIS A 177 16.02 10.25 -33.54
C HIS A 177 15.77 10.66 -32.08
N GLU A 178 16.51 10.02 -31.17
CA GLU A 178 16.23 10.00 -29.74
C GLU A 178 16.15 11.40 -29.14
N PHE A 179 15.04 11.71 -28.46
CA PHE A 179 14.96 12.88 -27.59
C PHE A 179 15.81 12.60 -26.34
N VAL A 180 17.08 13.02 -26.39
CA VAL A 180 18.09 12.81 -25.34
C VAL A 180 18.75 14.14 -24.96
N PRO A 181 18.02 15.07 -24.32
CA PRO A 181 18.62 16.33 -23.87
C PRO A 181 19.75 16.06 -22.86
N PRO A 182 20.88 16.79 -22.92
CA PRO A 182 21.92 16.68 -21.90
C PRO A 182 21.35 16.87 -20.49
N ALA A 183 21.85 16.11 -19.52
CA ALA A 183 21.28 16.08 -18.17
C ALA A 183 22.33 16.18 -17.06
N SER A 184 22.01 16.91 -15.99
CA SER A 184 22.86 17.04 -14.79
C SER A 184 22.24 16.26 -13.64
N ILE A 185 22.94 15.24 -13.17
CA ILE A 185 22.49 14.37 -12.08
C ILE A 185 23.02 14.92 -10.76
N LEU A 186 22.11 15.29 -9.86
CA LEU A 186 22.41 15.95 -8.59
C LEU A 186 22.29 14.94 -7.45
N LYS A 187 23.42 14.64 -6.81
CA LYS A 187 23.51 13.67 -5.69
C LYS A 187 23.99 14.33 -4.40
N PRO A 188 23.08 14.78 -3.52
CA PRO A 188 23.45 15.24 -2.19
C PRO A 188 23.82 14.05 -1.29
N VAL A 189 25.07 13.96 -0.85
CA VAL A 189 25.60 12.82 -0.06
C VAL A 189 25.83 13.22 1.39
N ARG A 190 25.49 12.33 2.33
CA ARG A 190 25.83 12.46 3.75
C ARG A 190 26.10 11.09 4.33
N GLY A 191 27.34 10.80 4.70
CA GLY A 191 27.70 9.50 5.23
C GLY A 191 27.81 8.43 4.15
N LEU A 192 27.66 7.16 4.56
CA LEU A 192 27.67 5.99 3.69
C LEU A 192 26.35 5.24 3.81
N ASP A 193 25.78 4.90 2.66
CA ASP A 193 24.67 3.97 2.51
C ASP A 193 25.18 2.55 2.21
N LEU A 194 24.30 1.56 2.36
CA LEU A 194 24.60 0.19 1.97
C LEU A 194 24.97 0.12 0.49
N GLU A 195 26.10 -0.53 0.19
CA GLU A 195 26.62 -0.63 -1.18
C GLU A 195 26.77 0.73 -1.89
N SER A 196 27.16 1.80 -1.17
CA SER A 196 27.32 3.16 -1.69
C SER A 196 28.06 3.22 -3.04
N TYR A 197 29.17 2.49 -3.16
CA TYR A 197 29.94 2.44 -4.39
C TYR A 197 29.12 1.94 -5.58
N GLU A 198 28.37 0.84 -5.45
CA GLU A 198 27.55 0.30 -6.53
C GLU A 198 26.34 1.19 -6.84
N ASN A 199 25.78 1.87 -5.82
CA ASN A 199 24.73 2.85 -6.03
C ASN A 199 25.24 4.01 -6.90
N TYR A 200 26.45 4.50 -6.65
CA TYR A 200 27.05 5.56 -7.46
C TYR A 200 27.50 5.08 -8.83
N ALA A 201 28.12 3.90 -8.90
CA ALA A 201 28.59 3.28 -10.14
C ALA A 201 27.44 2.99 -11.11
N SER A 202 26.23 2.68 -10.62
CA SER A 202 25.06 2.48 -11.48
C SER A 202 24.74 3.70 -12.36
N PHE A 203 24.99 4.92 -11.86
CA PHE A 203 24.81 6.16 -12.63
C PHE A 203 25.95 6.43 -13.63
N CYS A 204 27.13 5.87 -13.39
CA CYS A 204 28.27 5.97 -14.32
C CYS A 204 28.11 5.02 -15.53
N ARG A 205 27.25 4.00 -15.39
CA ARG A 205 26.98 2.96 -16.40
C ARG A 205 25.69 3.22 -17.19
N LEU A 206 25.17 4.45 -17.18
CA LEU A 206 23.98 4.82 -17.94
C LEU A 206 24.27 4.79 -19.45
N ASP A 207 23.35 4.22 -20.21
CA ASP A 207 23.31 4.34 -21.66
C ASP A 207 22.62 5.66 -21.99
N TYR A 208 23.38 6.75 -21.93
CA TYR A 208 22.93 8.10 -22.26
C TYR A 208 24.09 8.90 -22.85
N PRO A 209 23.88 9.67 -23.94
CA PRO A 209 24.99 10.24 -24.71
C PRO A 209 25.74 11.35 -23.97
N GLU A 210 25.03 12.30 -23.37
CA GLU A 210 25.65 13.43 -22.66
C GLU A 210 24.97 13.65 -21.31
N TYR A 211 25.74 13.48 -20.24
CA TYR A 211 25.31 13.78 -18.89
C TYR A 211 26.52 13.98 -17.98
N GLU A 212 26.27 14.61 -16.83
CA GLU A 212 27.25 14.77 -15.76
C GLU A 212 26.65 14.34 -14.42
N ILE A 213 27.53 14.04 -13.46
CA ILE A 213 27.15 13.67 -12.10
C ILE A 213 27.83 14.62 -11.13
N LEU A 214 27.03 15.39 -10.40
CA LEU A 214 27.50 16.28 -9.35
C LEU A 214 27.15 15.69 -7.99
N PHE A 215 28.19 15.41 -7.22
CA PHE A 215 28.07 15.04 -5.81
C PHE A 215 28.30 16.27 -4.94
N CYS A 216 27.53 16.38 -3.86
CA CYS A 216 27.79 17.41 -2.84
C CYS A 216 27.77 16.81 -1.44
N VAL A 217 28.83 17.08 -0.69
CA VAL A 217 29.00 16.75 0.73
C VAL A 217 29.10 18.03 1.55
N ASN A 218 28.78 17.98 2.84
CA ASN A 218 28.91 19.17 3.70
C ASN A 218 30.34 19.39 4.18
N ASP A 219 31.09 18.33 4.41
CA ASP A 219 32.42 18.34 5.02
C ASP A 219 33.37 17.49 4.16
N ALA A 220 34.63 17.90 4.07
CA ALA A 220 35.68 17.15 3.38
C ALA A 220 35.96 15.79 4.04
N ASN A 221 35.64 15.66 5.34
CA ASN A 221 35.80 14.44 6.12
C ASN A 221 34.58 13.51 6.08
N ASP A 222 33.58 13.79 5.22
CA ASP A 222 32.44 12.90 5.06
C ASP A 222 32.91 11.53 4.53
N PRO A 223 32.49 10.39 5.12
CA PRO A 223 32.98 9.08 4.71
C PRO A 223 32.55 8.68 3.29
N GLY A 224 31.62 9.42 2.66
CA GLY A 224 31.31 9.29 1.23
C GLY A 224 32.40 9.83 0.30
N VAL A 225 33.27 10.75 0.77
CA VAL A 225 34.31 11.40 -0.06
C VAL A 225 35.28 10.38 -0.68
N PRO A 226 35.90 9.47 0.08
CA PRO A 226 36.81 8.47 -0.49
C PRO A 226 36.15 7.58 -1.55
N VAL A 227 34.86 7.25 -1.37
CA VAL A 227 34.08 6.43 -2.32
C VAL A 227 33.83 7.19 -3.62
N ILE A 228 33.53 8.49 -3.54
CA ILE A 228 33.34 9.35 -4.71
C ILE A 228 34.66 9.58 -5.43
N GLU A 229 35.76 9.80 -4.71
CA GLU A 229 37.09 9.91 -5.31
C GLU A 229 37.52 8.62 -6.01
N GLU A 230 37.23 7.46 -5.42
CA GLU A 230 37.42 6.16 -6.06
C GLU A 230 36.59 6.03 -7.33
N LEU A 231 35.33 6.44 -7.29
CA LEU A 231 34.45 6.46 -8.46
C LEU A 231 35.00 7.35 -9.58
N ILE A 232 35.50 8.54 -9.26
CA ILE A 232 36.13 9.46 -10.24
C ILE A 232 37.33 8.80 -10.91
N ARG A 233 38.15 8.06 -10.16
CA ARG A 233 39.30 7.32 -10.71
C ARG A 233 38.88 6.16 -11.61
N ASN A 234 37.80 5.46 -11.25
CA ASN A 234 37.34 4.26 -11.95
C ASN A 234 36.53 4.55 -13.22
N PHE A 235 35.98 5.77 -13.36
CA PHE A 235 35.21 6.21 -14.53
C PHE A 235 35.74 7.55 -15.08
N PRO A 236 37.01 7.61 -15.54
CA PRO A 236 37.63 8.85 -16.01
C PRO A 236 36.98 9.44 -17.27
N GLU A 237 36.25 8.63 -18.04
CA GLU A 237 35.48 9.04 -19.21
C GLU A 237 34.19 9.79 -18.85
N ARG A 238 33.75 9.72 -17.59
CA ARG A 238 32.53 10.37 -17.11
C ARG A 238 32.83 11.69 -16.43
N ARG A 239 32.01 12.69 -16.69
CA ARG A 239 32.08 13.99 -16.02
C ARG A 239 31.49 13.87 -14.62
N ILE A 240 32.35 13.65 -13.64
CA ILE A 240 31.98 13.52 -12.22
C ILE A 240 32.63 14.66 -11.45
N SER A 241 31.84 15.41 -10.68
CA SER A 241 32.31 16.53 -9.83
C SER A 241 31.94 16.30 -8.38
N LEU A 242 32.88 16.56 -7.46
CA LEU A 242 32.64 16.54 -6.03
C LEU A 242 32.71 17.98 -5.47
N LEU A 243 31.60 18.47 -4.93
CA LEU A 243 31.48 19.78 -4.30
C LEU A 243 31.47 19.62 -2.78
N ILE A 244 32.39 20.31 -2.10
CA ILE A 244 32.50 20.29 -0.64
C ILE A 244 31.92 21.57 -0.06
N GLY A 245 30.98 21.42 0.87
CA GLY A 245 30.23 22.48 1.53
C GLY A 245 28.99 22.91 0.75
N ALA A 246 28.04 23.55 1.42
CA ALA A 246 26.94 24.24 0.76
C ALA A 246 26.59 25.50 1.56
N GLU A 247 26.24 26.58 0.87
CA GLU A 247 25.78 27.79 1.53
C GLU A 247 24.54 27.47 2.38
N ARG A 248 24.49 28.03 3.59
CA ARG A 248 23.40 27.77 4.53
C ARG A 248 22.20 28.66 4.20
N LEU A 249 21.47 28.28 3.16
CA LEU A 249 20.24 28.97 2.73
C LEU A 249 19.04 28.67 3.67
N GLY A 250 19.06 27.51 4.34
CA GLY A 250 18.04 27.12 5.32
C GLY A 250 18.50 26.05 6.31
N SER A 251 17.55 25.51 7.09
CA SER A 251 17.81 24.49 8.12
C SER A 251 18.04 23.08 7.55
N ASN A 252 17.56 22.81 6.33
CA ASN A 252 17.67 21.51 5.70
C ASN A 252 18.97 21.40 4.87
N GLY A 253 19.96 20.67 5.40
CA GLY A 253 21.24 20.45 4.73
C GLY A 253 21.12 19.76 3.36
N LYS A 254 20.10 18.93 3.11
CA LYS A 254 19.88 18.33 1.78
C LYS A 254 19.46 19.39 0.76
N VAL A 255 18.57 20.30 1.15
CA VAL A 255 18.10 21.40 0.29
C VAL A 255 19.25 22.36 -0.03
N ASN A 256 20.04 22.75 0.98
CA ASN A 256 21.21 23.62 0.78
C ASN A 256 22.18 23.03 -0.27
N LYS A 257 22.47 21.72 -0.16
CA LYS A 257 23.31 21.00 -1.13
C LYS A 257 22.67 20.98 -2.52
N LEU A 258 21.37 20.70 -2.61
CA LEU A 258 20.66 20.70 -3.90
C LEU A 258 20.65 22.08 -4.56
N CYS A 259 20.53 23.17 -3.81
CA CYS A 259 20.64 24.53 -4.36
C CYS A 259 22.04 24.77 -4.96
N ARG A 260 23.12 24.39 -4.24
CA ARG A 260 24.48 24.49 -4.78
C ARG A 260 24.65 23.63 -6.03
N LEU A 261 24.22 22.36 -5.96
CA LEU A 261 24.28 21.42 -7.09
C LEU A 261 23.53 21.96 -8.32
N ALA A 262 22.34 22.54 -8.13
CA ALA A 262 21.55 23.11 -9.22
C ALA A 262 22.13 24.42 -9.78
N ASN A 263 22.94 25.14 -9.02
CA ASN A 263 23.64 26.34 -9.51
C ASN A 263 24.90 25.98 -10.32
N GLU A 264 25.56 24.87 -9.99
CA GLU A 264 26.77 24.39 -10.67
C GLU A 264 26.47 23.43 -11.84
N ALA A 265 25.22 22.98 -11.96
CA ALA A 265 24.76 22.14 -13.05
C ALA A 265 24.90 22.87 -14.41
N ARG A 266 25.41 22.15 -15.41
CA ARG A 266 25.65 22.66 -16.77
C ARG A 266 24.45 22.52 -17.69
N HIS A 267 23.53 21.63 -17.36
CA HIS A 267 22.42 21.26 -18.23
C HIS A 267 21.07 21.63 -17.61
N ASP A 268 20.09 21.90 -18.46
CA ASP A 268 18.76 22.37 -18.04
C ASP A 268 17.88 21.26 -17.46
N LEU A 269 18.13 20.01 -17.88
CA LEU A 269 17.46 18.84 -17.32
C LEU A 269 18.19 18.40 -16.04
N LEU A 270 17.59 18.73 -14.89
CA LEU A 270 18.13 18.39 -13.58
C LEU A 270 17.50 17.10 -13.07
N VAL A 271 18.32 16.10 -12.76
CA VAL A 271 17.87 14.81 -12.20
C VAL A 271 18.32 14.71 -10.76
N ILE A 272 17.38 14.78 -9.83
CA ILE A 272 17.66 14.67 -8.40
C ILE A 272 17.56 13.19 -8.00
N SER A 273 18.66 12.66 -7.47
CA SER A 273 18.72 11.30 -6.95
C SER A 273 19.35 11.27 -5.57
N ASP A 274 18.78 10.44 -4.69
CA ASP A 274 19.39 10.13 -3.41
C ASP A 274 20.63 9.23 -3.55
N SER A 275 21.44 9.18 -2.48
CA SER A 275 22.71 8.44 -2.42
C SER A 275 22.51 6.91 -2.33
N ASP A 276 21.37 6.47 -1.82
CA ASP A 276 20.98 5.06 -1.64
C ASP A 276 20.26 4.46 -2.87
N ILE A 277 20.15 5.21 -3.96
CA ILE A 277 19.43 4.78 -5.16
C ILE A 277 20.36 4.06 -6.14
N ARG A 278 19.88 2.94 -6.67
CA ARG A 278 20.47 2.17 -7.77
C ARG A 278 19.53 2.19 -8.98
N VAL A 279 20.09 2.35 -10.18
CA VAL A 279 19.33 2.48 -11.44
C VAL A 279 19.79 1.48 -12.50
N SER A 280 18.90 1.18 -13.46
CA SER A 280 19.23 0.43 -14.66
C SER A 280 19.87 1.33 -15.72
N PRO A 281 20.62 0.77 -16.71
CA PRO A 281 21.31 1.57 -17.72
C PRO A 281 20.39 2.49 -18.55
N ASP A 282 19.13 2.10 -18.75
CA ASP A 282 18.10 2.82 -19.52
C ASP A 282 17.35 3.90 -18.72
N TYR A 283 17.63 4.03 -17.42
CA TYR A 283 16.91 4.90 -16.49
C TYR A 283 16.80 6.35 -16.98
N LEU A 284 17.92 6.95 -17.39
CA LEU A 284 17.94 8.37 -17.75
C LEU A 284 17.14 8.64 -19.03
N ARG A 285 17.15 7.69 -19.99
CA ARG A 285 16.28 7.77 -21.18
C ARG A 285 14.80 7.73 -20.80
N ALA A 286 14.44 6.82 -19.89
CA ALA A 286 13.06 6.69 -19.42
C ALA A 286 12.58 7.95 -18.67
N VAL A 287 13.45 8.60 -17.89
CA VAL A 287 13.15 9.84 -17.18
C VAL A 287 13.11 11.06 -18.10
N ALA A 288 13.96 11.11 -19.12
CA ALA A 288 14.01 12.19 -20.09
C ALA A 288 12.83 12.15 -21.08
N ALA A 289 12.35 10.96 -21.46
CA ALA A 289 11.35 10.80 -22.52
C ALA A 289 10.07 11.67 -22.35
N PRO A 290 9.45 11.82 -21.17
CA PRO A 290 8.26 12.64 -21.00
C PRO A 290 8.48 14.15 -21.25
N PHE A 291 9.71 14.65 -21.08
CA PHE A 291 10.06 16.05 -21.35
C PHE A 291 10.03 16.41 -22.84
N ARG A 292 9.78 15.44 -23.73
CA ARG A 292 9.47 15.69 -25.14
C ARG A 292 8.21 16.54 -25.29
N ASP A 293 7.24 16.39 -24.39
CA ASP A 293 6.09 17.29 -24.33
C ASP A 293 6.50 18.55 -23.55
N PRO A 294 6.51 19.75 -24.18
CA PRO A 294 6.92 20.98 -23.52
C PRO A 294 6.00 21.39 -22.36
N LYS A 295 4.84 20.73 -22.18
CA LYS A 295 3.95 20.94 -21.02
C LYS A 295 4.40 20.18 -19.77
N VAL A 296 5.35 19.25 -19.90
CA VAL A 296 5.87 18.44 -18.79
C VAL A 296 7.06 19.15 -18.14
N GLY A 297 6.84 19.77 -16.98
CA GLY A 297 7.90 20.46 -16.23
C GLY A 297 8.62 19.59 -15.19
N VAL A 298 7.99 18.52 -14.71
CA VAL A 298 8.53 17.63 -13.66
C VAL A 298 8.11 16.19 -13.89
N VAL A 299 9.05 15.26 -13.71
CA VAL A 299 8.81 13.81 -13.73
C VAL A 299 9.29 13.21 -12.39
N THR A 300 8.52 12.29 -11.82
CA THR A 300 8.91 11.55 -10.61
C THR A 300 8.82 10.05 -10.86
N CYS A 301 9.72 9.30 -10.23
CA CYS A 301 9.80 7.86 -10.37
C CYS A 301 9.38 7.17 -9.07
N MET A 302 8.60 6.10 -9.21
CA MET A 302 8.38 5.15 -8.13
C MET A 302 9.63 4.28 -7.99
N TYR A 303 10.05 4.01 -6.76
CA TYR A 303 11.18 3.13 -6.45
C TYR A 303 10.68 1.82 -5.86
N VAL A 304 11.52 0.80 -5.97
CA VAL A 304 11.30 -0.52 -5.35
C VAL A 304 12.41 -0.73 -4.33
N GLY A 305 12.04 -1.11 -3.11
CA GLY A 305 13.02 -1.42 -2.07
C GLY A 305 13.76 -2.73 -2.40
N LEU A 306 15.09 -2.69 -2.37
CA LEU A 306 15.91 -3.89 -2.39
C LEU A 306 15.95 -4.45 -0.96
N ALA A 307 15.06 -5.39 -0.65
CA ALA A 307 15.14 -6.13 0.60
C ALA A 307 16.36 -7.08 0.57
N GLU A 308 17.14 -7.10 1.65
CA GLU A 308 18.14 -8.14 1.86
C GLU A 308 17.51 -9.53 1.75
N ARG A 309 18.26 -10.48 1.19
CA ARG A 309 17.93 -11.91 1.31
C ARG A 309 17.97 -12.33 2.78
N GLN A 310 16.87 -12.14 3.49
CA GLN A 310 16.62 -12.86 4.73
C GLN A 310 16.24 -14.30 4.38
N LEU A 311 16.83 -15.27 5.08
CA LEU A 311 16.74 -16.73 4.90
C LEU A 311 15.31 -17.34 4.91
N GLY A 312 14.24 -16.54 4.94
CA GLY A 312 12.85 -16.98 4.87
C GLY A 312 12.17 -16.83 3.51
N ALA A 313 12.83 -16.25 2.50
CA ALA A 313 12.22 -15.93 1.20
C ALA A 313 12.47 -16.96 0.08
N GLU A 314 12.93 -18.18 0.39
CA GLU A 314 13.16 -19.22 -0.63
C GLU A 314 11.87 -19.95 -1.07
N GLY A 315 10.73 -19.73 -0.42
CA GLY A 315 9.47 -20.43 -0.72
C GLY A 315 8.55 -19.78 -1.76
N SER A 316 8.77 -18.52 -2.15
CA SER A 316 7.73 -17.74 -2.84
C SER A 316 8.23 -17.11 -4.14
N ARG A 317 8.70 -17.94 -5.08
CA ARG A 317 8.70 -17.57 -6.49
C ARG A 317 7.25 -17.60 -6.99
N GLY A 318 6.55 -16.50 -6.80
CA GLY A 318 5.20 -16.31 -7.30
C GLY A 318 4.72 -14.89 -7.04
N HIS A 319 4.74 -14.06 -8.08
CA HIS A 319 3.88 -12.90 -8.29
C HIS A 319 3.12 -12.39 -7.05
N GLY A 320 3.58 -11.30 -6.44
CA GLY A 320 2.84 -10.68 -5.35
C GLY A 320 3.43 -9.35 -4.91
N PHE A 321 2.68 -8.28 -5.18
CA PHE A 321 2.85 -6.94 -4.62
C PHE A 321 3.14 -6.99 -3.11
N GLY A 322 4.26 -6.42 -2.68
CA GLY A 322 4.61 -6.22 -1.28
C GLY A 322 4.83 -4.73 -1.01
N LEU A 323 3.83 -4.09 -0.41
CA LEU A 323 3.90 -2.76 0.17
C LEU A 323 4.72 -2.86 1.47
N PHE A 324 5.73 -2.00 1.71
CA PHE A 324 6.02 -1.29 2.97
C PHE A 324 7.41 -0.61 2.97
N ARG A 325 7.35 0.72 3.14
CA ARG A 325 8.25 1.64 3.88
C ARG A 325 9.76 1.66 3.55
N GLY A 326 10.10 2.30 2.43
CA GLY A 326 11.30 3.17 2.30
C GLY A 326 10.83 4.62 2.18
N ARG A 327 11.71 5.63 2.31
CA ARG A 327 11.32 7.05 2.24
C ARG A 327 12.42 7.88 1.56
N ALA A 328 12.49 7.86 0.24
CA ALA A 328 13.27 8.80 -0.58
C ALA A 328 12.88 8.62 -2.06
N GLY A 329 12.43 9.69 -2.72
CA GLY A 329 11.96 9.66 -4.10
C GLY A 329 12.91 10.44 -5.02
N SER A 330 13.08 9.96 -6.24
CA SER A 330 13.79 10.68 -7.30
C SER A 330 12.81 11.55 -8.11
N ALA A 331 13.25 12.75 -8.46
CA ALA A 331 12.50 13.71 -9.25
C ALA A 331 13.42 14.39 -10.27
N ALA A 332 12.97 14.53 -11.51
CA ALA A 332 13.61 15.32 -12.54
C ALA A 332 12.77 16.56 -12.84
N THR A 333 13.42 17.70 -13.08
CA THR A 333 12.78 18.97 -13.42
C THR A 333 13.54 19.67 -14.54
N GLY A 334 12.82 20.32 -15.45
CA GLY A 334 13.41 21.21 -16.46
C GLY A 334 13.36 22.67 -16.01
N ARG A 335 14.39 23.46 -16.33
CA ARG A 335 14.29 24.93 -16.29
C ARG A 335 13.68 25.42 -17.60
N HIS A 336 12.64 26.26 -17.51
CA HIS A 336 12.02 26.94 -18.65
C HIS A 336 12.64 28.32 -18.87
#